data_AF-A0A3Q3J723-F1
#
_entry.id   AF-A0A3Q3J723-F1
#
_cell.length_a   1.000
_cell.length_b   1.000
_cell.length_c   1.000
_cell.angle_alpha   90.00
_cell.angle_beta   90.00
_cell.angle_gamma   90.00
#
_symmetry.space_group_name_H-M   'P 1'
#
loop_
_entity.id
_entity.type
_entity.pdbx_description
1 polymer ?
#
loop_
_entity_poly.entity_id
_entity_poly.type
_entity_poly.pdbx_seq_one_letter_code
_entity_poly.pdbx_strand_id
1 'polypeptide(L)'
;MQAFLKGATVQPTRPQKDKTAAGPSTEKKAKALPWVEKYRPKCVDEVAFQEEVVAVLKKSLEGADLPNLLFYGPPGTGKTSTILAAARELYGPELYRQRVLELNASDERGIQVIREKVKNFAQLTVAGTRPDGKTCPPFKIIILDEADSMTAPAQAALRRTMEKESRTTRFCLICNYISRIIEPLTSRCSKFRFKPLANQIQEERLLDICDKENLKYSKESIAALVRVSEGDLRKAITFLQSAARLNVDKEITESAVIEIAGNMVDEGYAATQILSQLHESIIEWDLNDKQKSAITEKMAVVSKCLSDGADEYLQMLSLCSVIMQQASQNN
;
A
#
# COMPACT_ATOMS: atom_id res chain seq x y z
N MET A 1 -13.48 -76.42 25.64
CA MET A 1 -13.54 -75.04 25.13
C MET A 1 -12.16 -74.72 24.56
N GLN A 2 -11.88 -75.05 23.29
CA GLN A 2 -11.93 -74.11 22.16
C GLN A 2 -11.18 -72.79 22.48
N ALA A 3 -10.00 -72.60 21.91
CA ALA A 3 -9.79 -71.88 20.64
C ALA A 3 -9.78 -70.35 20.86
N PHE A 4 -8.63 -69.70 20.73
CA PHE A 4 -8.17 -69.04 19.49
C PHE A 4 -8.90 -67.72 19.22
N LEU A 5 -8.16 -66.60 19.20
CA LEU A 5 -8.19 -65.44 18.28
C LEU A 5 -7.46 -64.26 18.97
N LYS A 6 -6.20 -63.98 18.59
CA LYS A 6 -5.79 -62.89 17.64
C LYS A 6 -6.24 -61.50 18.10
N GLY A 7 -5.42 -60.44 18.17
CA GLY A 7 -4.03 -60.21 17.77
C GLY A 7 -3.71 -58.71 17.89
N ALA A 8 -2.41 -58.42 18.02
CA ALA A 8 -1.63 -57.21 17.73
C ALA A 8 -2.28 -55.81 17.71
N THR A 9 -1.66 -54.87 18.42
CA THR A 9 -1.19 -53.59 17.83
C THR A 9 0.07 -53.11 18.55
N VAL A 10 1.11 -52.86 17.75
CA VAL A 10 2.46 -52.41 18.14
C VAL A 10 2.53 -50.89 17.97
N GLN A 11 3.01 -50.15 18.97
CA GLN A 11 3.50 -48.77 18.81
C GLN A 11 5.03 -48.78 18.96
N PRO A 12 5.82 -48.16 18.07
CA PRO A 12 7.26 -48.09 18.23
C PRO A 12 7.67 -46.86 19.05
N THR A 13 8.47 -47.11 20.08
CA THR A 13 9.17 -46.15 20.92
C THR A 13 10.28 -45.42 20.14
N ARG A 14 10.36 -44.09 20.25
CA ARG A 14 11.49 -43.29 19.75
C ARG A 14 12.67 -43.39 20.73
N PRO A 15 13.91 -43.67 20.29
CA PRO A 15 15.07 -43.57 21.17
C PRO A 15 15.65 -42.15 21.18
N GLN A 16 15.93 -41.65 22.39
CA GLN A 16 16.80 -40.49 22.65
C GLN A 16 18.25 -40.82 22.29
N LYS A 17 18.97 -39.87 21.68
CA LYS A 17 20.45 -39.84 21.69
C LYS A 17 20.99 -38.40 21.69
N ASP A 18 21.59 -38.10 22.82
CA ASP A 18 22.84 -37.37 23.10
C ASP A 18 23.24 -36.10 22.34
N LYS A 19 23.45 -35.07 23.17
CA LYS A 19 24.17 -33.82 22.91
C LYS A 19 25.66 -34.11 22.65
N THR A 20 26.20 -33.64 21.52
CA THR A 20 27.62 -33.26 21.41
C THR A 20 27.85 -32.21 20.31
N ALA A 21 28.73 -31.26 20.63
CA ALA A 21 29.50 -30.35 19.77
C ALA A 21 28.79 -29.31 18.89
N ALA A 22 28.87 -28.05 19.32
CA ALA A 22 28.55 -26.86 18.54
C ALA A 22 29.60 -26.62 17.44
N GLY A 23 29.17 -26.66 16.17
CA GLY A 23 29.91 -26.15 15.01
C GLY A 23 29.72 -24.63 14.84
N PRO A 24 30.57 -23.96 14.05
CA PRO A 24 30.64 -22.50 13.99
C PRO A 24 29.36 -21.92 13.39
N SER A 25 28.94 -20.81 13.98
CA SER A 25 27.78 -20.00 13.64
C SER A 25 27.66 -19.77 12.13
N THR A 26 26.62 -20.36 11.55
CA THR A 26 26.12 -19.95 10.23
C THR A 26 25.70 -18.48 10.32
N GLU A 27 26.42 -17.64 9.58
CA GLU A 27 26.08 -16.24 9.35
C GLU A 27 24.62 -16.17 8.90
N LYS A 28 23.77 -15.55 9.73
CA LYS A 28 22.40 -15.21 9.34
C LYS A 28 22.50 -14.23 8.16
N LYS A 29 22.37 -14.72 6.92
CA LYS A 29 22.13 -13.88 5.74
C LYS A 29 21.03 -12.88 6.11
N ALA A 30 21.38 -11.60 6.20
CA ALA A 30 20.43 -10.54 6.48
C ALA A 30 19.30 -10.65 5.46
N LYS A 31 18.06 -10.80 5.93
CA LYS A 31 16.87 -10.85 5.07
C LYS A 31 16.91 -9.61 4.17
N ALA A 32 17.05 -9.79 2.85
CA ALA A 32 17.09 -8.66 1.92
C ALA A 32 15.75 -7.93 1.99
N LEU A 33 15.73 -6.72 2.56
CA LEU A 33 14.52 -5.92 2.63
C LEU A 33 14.05 -5.56 1.20
N PRO A 34 12.73 -5.61 0.93
CA PRO A 34 12.16 -5.05 -0.28
C PRO A 34 12.58 -3.59 -0.47
N TRP A 35 12.80 -3.18 -1.71
CA TRP A 35 13.24 -1.82 -2.03
C TRP A 35 12.21 -0.77 -1.64
N VAL A 36 10.93 -1.13 -1.70
CA VAL A 36 9.82 -0.30 -1.20
C VAL A 36 10.04 0.13 0.25
N GLU A 37 10.51 -0.77 1.12
CA GLU A 37 10.80 -0.46 2.52
C GLU A 37 12.18 0.17 2.71
N LYS A 38 13.17 -0.29 1.95
CA LYS A 38 14.56 0.22 2.01
C LYS A 38 14.63 1.72 1.66
N TYR A 39 13.88 2.13 0.63
CA TYR A 39 13.81 3.51 0.11
C TYR A 39 12.61 4.30 0.61
N ARG A 40 11.88 3.76 1.60
CA ARG A 40 10.80 4.49 2.27
C ARG A 40 11.38 5.77 2.89
N PRO A 41 10.82 6.97 2.58
CA PRO A 41 11.27 8.24 3.13
C PRO A 41 11.43 8.19 4.65
N LYS A 42 12.55 8.70 5.15
CA LYS A 42 12.85 8.76 6.60
C LYS A 42 12.58 10.13 7.20
N CYS A 43 12.70 11.18 6.39
CA CYS A 43 12.45 12.56 6.76
C CYS A 43 11.33 13.15 5.89
N VAL A 44 10.67 14.20 6.39
CA VAL A 44 9.58 14.85 5.64
C VAL A 44 10.08 15.47 4.32
N ASP A 45 11.35 15.88 4.28
CA ASP A 45 12.01 16.43 3.08
C ASP A 45 12.22 15.41 1.94
N GLU A 46 12.29 14.13 2.27
CA GLU A 46 12.50 13.07 1.27
C GLU A 46 11.17 12.66 0.59
N VAL A 47 10.04 13.21 1.03
CA VAL A 47 8.72 12.92 0.46
C VAL A 47 8.54 13.73 -0.82
N ALA A 48 8.46 13.02 -1.94
CA ALA A 48 8.29 13.64 -3.24
C ALA A 48 6.93 14.34 -3.41
N PHE A 49 6.97 15.60 -3.87
CA PHE A 49 5.87 16.32 -4.54
C PHE A 49 4.58 16.57 -3.72
N GLN A 50 4.71 16.72 -2.41
CA GLN A 50 3.58 17.06 -1.51
C GLN A 50 3.86 18.32 -0.70
N GLU A 51 4.25 19.39 -1.41
CA GLU A 51 4.69 20.65 -0.78
C GLU A 51 3.67 21.21 0.21
N GLU A 52 2.37 21.15 -0.12
CA GLU A 52 1.29 21.61 0.78
C GLU A 52 1.26 20.82 2.10
N VAL A 53 1.38 19.49 2.03
CA VAL A 53 1.35 18.61 3.21
C VAL A 53 2.64 18.77 4.02
N VAL A 54 3.77 18.75 3.33
CA VAL A 54 5.12 18.91 3.91
C VAL A 54 5.24 20.27 4.60
N ALA A 55 4.76 21.35 3.99
CA ALA A 55 4.81 22.69 4.59
C ALA A 55 4.01 22.77 5.89
N VAL A 56 2.82 22.15 5.95
CA VAL A 56 2.01 22.13 7.19
C VAL A 56 2.66 21.26 8.26
N LEU A 57 3.20 20.10 7.88
CA LEU A 57 3.91 19.21 8.82
C LEU A 57 5.18 19.88 9.37
N LYS A 58 5.95 20.57 8.53
CA LYS A 58 7.13 21.36 8.96
C LYS A 58 6.77 22.46 9.95
N LYS A 59 5.72 23.23 9.69
CA LYS A 59 5.23 24.23 10.65
C LYS A 59 4.83 23.61 11.98
N SER A 60 4.26 22.40 11.96
CA SER A 60 3.94 21.68 13.18
C SER A 60 5.18 21.15 13.92
N LEU A 61 6.22 20.73 13.18
CA LEU A 61 7.53 20.36 13.74
C LEU A 61 8.22 21.55 14.44
N GLU A 62 8.05 22.76 13.92
CA GLU A 62 8.63 24.00 14.47
C GLU A 62 7.93 24.52 15.75
N GLY A 63 6.85 23.87 16.20
CA GLY A 63 6.16 24.19 17.44
C GLY A 63 4.70 24.61 17.29
N ALA A 64 4.12 24.54 16.09
CA ALA A 64 2.68 24.70 15.91
C ALA A 64 1.92 23.43 16.33
N ASP A 65 0.71 23.63 16.85
CA ASP A 65 -0.16 22.54 17.25
C ASP A 65 -0.62 21.68 16.04
N LEU A 66 -0.62 20.35 16.16
CA LEU A 66 -0.70 19.38 15.03
C LEU A 66 -2.10 18.99 14.48
N PRO A 67 -3.22 19.72 14.58
CA PRO A 67 -4.59 19.14 14.47
C PRO A 67 -4.80 17.58 14.54
N ASN A 68 -5.95 17.07 14.08
CA ASN A 68 -6.04 15.69 13.61
C ASN A 68 -5.91 15.71 12.08
N LEU A 69 -5.31 14.68 11.49
CA LEU A 69 -5.01 14.63 10.07
C LEU A 69 -5.88 13.58 9.37
N LEU A 70 -6.30 13.87 8.15
CA LEU A 70 -6.94 12.92 7.24
C LEU A 70 -6.21 12.95 5.90
N PHE A 71 -5.47 11.89 5.60
CA PHE A 71 -4.74 11.71 4.36
C PHE A 71 -5.54 10.82 3.43
N TYR A 72 -5.87 11.32 2.24
CA TYR A 72 -6.63 10.55 1.26
C TYR A 72 -6.10 10.71 -0.16
N GLY A 73 -6.19 9.64 -0.94
CA GLY A 73 -5.73 9.62 -2.33
C GLY A 73 -5.40 8.21 -2.83
N PRO A 74 -4.96 8.07 -4.09
CA PRO A 74 -4.62 6.79 -4.69
C PRO A 74 -3.51 6.03 -3.92
N PRO A 75 -3.40 4.70 -4.08
CA PRO A 75 -2.28 3.93 -3.53
C PRO A 75 -0.93 4.40 -4.11
N GLY A 76 0.17 4.05 -3.44
CA GLY A 76 1.51 4.40 -3.93
C GLY A 76 1.92 5.87 -3.83
N THR A 77 1.02 6.77 -3.43
CA THR A 77 1.29 8.21 -3.31
C THR A 77 2.06 8.61 -2.06
N GLY A 78 2.46 7.69 -1.19
CA GLY A 78 3.29 8.01 -0.02
C GLY A 78 2.55 8.45 1.26
N LYS A 79 1.21 8.35 1.32
CA LYS A 79 0.38 8.68 2.52
C LYS A 79 0.97 8.17 3.84
N THR A 80 1.18 6.86 3.94
CA THR A 80 1.73 6.22 5.14
C THR A 80 3.18 6.64 5.38
N SER A 81 3.99 6.76 4.32
CA SER A 81 5.38 7.19 4.42
C SER A 81 5.53 8.60 4.99
N THR A 82 4.69 9.55 4.58
CA THR A 82 4.73 10.94 5.02
C THR A 82 4.49 11.08 6.52
N ILE A 83 3.45 10.43 7.06
CA ILE A 83 3.17 10.52 8.50
C ILE A 83 4.22 9.79 9.33
N LEU A 84 4.74 8.64 8.86
CA LEU A 84 5.76 7.90 9.58
C LEU A 84 7.09 8.68 9.61
N ALA A 85 7.45 9.34 8.51
CA ALA A 85 8.61 10.23 8.45
C ALA A 85 8.45 11.40 9.43
N ALA A 86 7.30 12.08 9.40
CA ALA A 86 7.00 13.17 10.32
C ALA A 86 7.04 12.72 11.78
N ALA A 87 6.47 11.56 12.11
CA ALA A 87 6.46 11.03 13.46
C ALA A 87 7.87 10.61 13.94
N ARG A 88 8.71 10.09 13.05
CA ARG A 88 10.12 9.80 13.36
C ARG A 88 10.91 11.06 13.64
N GLU A 89 10.68 12.12 12.88
CA GLU A 89 11.33 13.42 13.07
C GLU A 89 10.86 14.09 14.37
N LEU A 90 9.55 14.06 14.64
CA LEU A 90 8.93 14.69 15.81
C LEU A 90 9.32 14.01 17.14
N TYR A 91 9.39 12.68 17.18
CA TYR A 91 9.66 11.95 18.43
C TYR A 91 11.09 11.43 18.55
N GLY A 92 11.80 11.25 17.44
CA GLY A 92 13.07 10.54 17.41
C GLY A 92 12.91 9.03 17.62
N PRO A 93 13.98 8.24 17.41
CA PRO A 93 13.91 6.77 17.40
C PRO A 93 13.52 6.14 18.75
N GLU A 94 13.86 6.79 19.87
CA GLU A 94 13.60 6.24 21.21
C GLU A 94 12.13 6.36 21.62
N LEU A 95 11.53 7.55 21.46
CA LEU A 95 10.16 7.82 21.87
C LEU A 95 9.13 7.37 20.83
N TYR A 96 9.54 7.14 19.59
CA TYR A 96 8.66 6.73 18.50
C TYR A 96 7.77 5.54 18.90
N ARG A 97 8.38 4.46 19.44
CA ARG A 97 7.64 3.25 19.82
C ARG A 97 6.67 3.44 21.00
N GLN A 98 6.90 4.46 21.83
CA GLN A 98 6.07 4.73 23.00
C GLN A 98 4.94 5.72 22.67
N ARG A 99 5.14 6.61 21.70
CA ARG A 99 4.22 7.71 21.38
C ARG A 99 3.48 7.57 20.07
N VAL A 100 3.88 6.62 19.22
CA VAL A 100 3.23 6.33 17.95
C VAL A 100 2.61 4.94 18.00
N LEU A 101 1.30 4.89 17.78
CA LEU A 101 0.58 3.63 17.56
C LEU A 101 0.13 3.57 16.11
N GLU A 102 0.71 2.65 15.34
CA GLU A 102 0.27 2.31 13.99
C GLU A 102 -0.66 1.11 14.07
N LEU A 103 -1.87 1.25 13.53
CA LEU A 103 -2.81 0.15 13.36
C LEU A 103 -3.25 0.12 11.90
N ASN A 104 -3.15 -1.04 11.27
CA ASN A 104 -3.80 -1.31 10.01
C ASN A 104 -5.25 -1.75 10.29
N ALA A 105 -6.22 -0.94 9.88
CA ALA A 105 -7.62 -1.18 10.21
C ALA A 105 -8.22 -2.38 9.47
N SER A 106 -7.61 -2.82 8.36
CA SER A 106 -8.04 -4.01 7.60
C SER A 106 -7.61 -5.33 8.24
N ASP A 107 -6.50 -5.36 8.99
CA ASP A 107 -6.03 -6.56 9.68
C ASP A 107 -6.74 -6.75 11.03
N GLU A 108 -6.93 -5.66 11.78
CA GLU A 108 -7.54 -5.68 13.11
C GLU A 108 -9.05 -5.38 13.08
N ARG A 109 -9.81 -6.11 12.24
CA ARG A 109 -11.25 -5.85 11.95
C ARG A 109 -12.21 -5.91 13.15
N GLY A 110 -11.76 -6.40 14.30
CA GLY A 110 -12.58 -6.45 15.51
C GLY A 110 -12.90 -5.05 16.02
N ILE A 111 -14.17 -4.65 15.95
CA ILE A 111 -14.66 -3.36 16.50
C ILE A 111 -14.20 -3.16 17.95
N GLN A 112 -14.17 -4.25 18.74
CA GLN A 112 -13.67 -4.25 20.12
C GLN A 112 -12.17 -4.03 20.21
N VAL A 113 -11.37 -4.68 19.35
CA VAL A 113 -9.90 -4.63 19.38
C VAL A 113 -9.42 -3.20 19.10
N ILE A 114 -9.95 -2.57 18.05
CA ILE A 114 -9.62 -1.18 17.72
C ILE A 114 -10.05 -0.27 18.88
N ARG A 115 -11.27 -0.43 19.40
CA ARG A 115 -11.79 0.41 20.47
C ARG A 115 -10.94 0.32 21.74
N GLU A 116 -10.56 -0.88 22.15
CA GLU A 116 -9.80 -1.09 23.39
C GLU A 116 -8.34 -0.68 23.23
N LYS A 117 -7.67 -1.06 22.13
CA LYS A 117 -6.27 -0.67 21.89
C LYS A 117 -6.12 0.85 21.77
N VAL A 118 -6.96 1.48 20.95
CA VAL A 118 -6.93 2.94 20.77
C VAL A 118 -7.26 3.65 22.07
N LYS A 119 -8.28 3.19 22.82
CA LYS A 119 -8.64 3.79 24.11
C LYS A 119 -7.52 3.65 25.14
N ASN A 120 -6.96 2.44 25.30
CA ASN A 120 -5.89 2.19 26.26
C ASN A 120 -4.66 3.02 25.92
N PHE A 121 -4.27 3.08 24.65
CA PHE A 121 -3.14 3.89 24.21
C PHE A 121 -3.42 5.39 24.37
N ALA A 122 -4.63 5.87 24.05
CA ALA A 122 -5.01 7.27 24.21
C ALA A 122 -5.05 7.71 25.68
N GLN A 123 -5.32 6.80 26.61
CA GLN A 123 -5.34 7.09 28.05
C GLN A 123 -3.96 7.16 28.71
N LEU A 124 -2.91 6.60 28.09
CA LEU A 124 -1.55 6.67 28.65
C LEU A 124 -1.05 8.12 28.74
N THR A 125 -0.62 8.57 29.91
CA THR A 125 -0.04 9.91 30.06
C THR A 125 1.41 9.93 29.58
N VAL A 126 1.81 11.03 28.95
CA VAL A 126 3.15 11.18 28.38
C VAL A 126 3.78 12.46 28.91
N ALA A 127 5.05 12.38 29.33
CA ALA A 127 5.81 13.54 29.80
C ALA A 127 6.22 14.46 28.62
N GLY A 128 6.17 15.78 28.82
CA GLY A 128 6.54 16.78 27.81
C GLY A 128 8.05 16.94 27.54
N THR A 129 8.89 16.13 28.17
CA THR A 129 10.34 16.28 28.12
C THR A 129 11.00 14.97 27.71
N ARG A 130 11.95 15.02 26.76
CA ARG A 130 12.83 13.89 26.46
C ARG A 130 13.80 13.67 27.63
N PRO A 131 14.33 12.45 27.79
CA PRO A 131 15.49 12.20 28.66
C PRO A 131 16.71 13.07 28.29
N ASP A 132 16.81 13.45 27.01
CA ASP A 132 17.86 14.30 26.41
C ASP A 132 17.64 15.82 26.58
N GLY A 133 16.67 16.26 27.39
CA GLY A 133 16.42 17.69 27.67
C GLY A 133 15.76 18.49 26.52
N LYS A 134 15.64 17.93 25.31
CA LYS A 134 14.89 18.55 24.20
C LYS A 134 13.38 18.51 24.46
N THR A 135 12.72 19.63 24.15
CA THR A 135 11.26 19.74 24.17
C THR A 135 10.66 18.77 23.17
N CYS A 136 9.74 17.93 23.63
CA CYS A 136 8.97 17.05 22.76
C CYS A 136 7.50 17.39 22.91
N PRO A 137 6.72 17.35 21.82
CA PRO A 137 5.31 17.70 21.92
C PRO A 137 4.60 16.82 22.96
N PRO A 138 3.76 17.40 23.83
CA PRO A 138 3.07 16.70 24.91
C PRO A 138 1.84 15.92 24.40
N PHE A 139 1.91 15.38 23.20
CA PHE A 139 0.87 14.54 22.62
C PHE A 139 1.45 13.26 22.02
N LYS A 140 0.57 12.29 21.78
CA LYS A 140 0.84 11.04 21.06
C LYS A 140 0.21 11.10 19.68
N ILE A 141 0.65 10.23 18.78
CA ILE A 141 0.03 10.06 17.46
C ILE A 141 -0.50 8.64 17.33
N ILE A 142 -1.76 8.52 16.90
CA ILE A 142 -2.36 7.26 16.48
C ILE A 142 -2.55 7.33 14.97
N ILE A 143 -1.92 6.41 14.24
CA ILE A 143 -2.02 6.27 12.80
C ILE A 143 -2.96 5.10 12.53
N LEU A 144 -4.08 5.38 11.87
CA LEU A 144 -5.03 4.37 11.41
C LEU A 144 -4.89 4.28 9.89
N ASP A 145 -4.21 3.25 9.42
CA ASP A 145 -4.10 2.97 7.98
C ASP A 145 -5.33 2.20 7.50
N GLU A 146 -5.68 2.40 6.22
CA GLU A 146 -6.86 1.80 5.58
C GLU A 146 -8.17 2.05 6.35
N ALA A 147 -8.35 3.27 6.86
CA ALA A 147 -9.51 3.65 7.66
C ALA A 147 -10.85 3.56 6.89
N ASP A 148 -10.82 3.51 5.56
CA ASP A 148 -11.96 3.26 4.68
C ASP A 148 -12.50 1.82 4.76
N SER A 149 -11.66 0.87 5.20
CA SER A 149 -12.07 -0.51 5.47
C SER A 149 -12.79 -0.67 6.82
N MET A 150 -12.86 0.38 7.64
CA MET A 150 -13.54 0.34 8.92
C MET A 150 -15.06 0.38 8.78
N THR A 151 -15.76 -0.44 9.57
CA THR A 151 -17.21 -0.38 9.68
C THR A 151 -17.67 0.95 10.31
N ALA A 152 -18.82 1.48 9.88
CA ALA A 152 -19.37 2.73 10.42
C ALA A 152 -19.53 2.73 11.96
N PRO A 153 -19.94 1.63 12.64
CA PRO A 153 -19.96 1.57 14.10
C PRO A 153 -18.58 1.74 14.75
N ALA A 154 -17.52 1.19 14.14
CA ALA A 154 -16.14 1.38 14.63
C ALA A 154 -15.69 2.83 14.49
N GLN A 155 -15.99 3.46 13.35
CA GLN A 155 -15.72 4.89 13.13
C GLN A 155 -16.47 5.78 14.15
N ALA A 156 -17.73 5.46 14.46
CA ALA A 156 -18.50 6.17 15.48
C ALA A 156 -17.93 5.99 16.90
N ALA A 157 -17.36 4.82 17.21
CA ALA A 157 -16.65 4.59 18.48
C ALA A 157 -15.34 5.38 18.56
N LEU A 158 -14.58 5.45 17.46
CA LEU A 158 -13.36 6.26 17.36
C LEU A 158 -13.65 7.74 17.58
N ARG A 159 -14.71 8.28 16.96
CA ARG A 159 -15.12 9.68 17.13
C ARG A 159 -15.20 10.11 18.60
N ARG A 160 -15.83 9.29 19.46
CA ARG A 160 -15.95 9.60 20.91
C ARG A 160 -14.57 9.67 21.59
N THR A 161 -13.66 8.78 21.20
CA THR A 161 -12.31 8.74 21.75
C THR A 161 -11.48 9.92 21.28
N MET A 162 -11.61 10.30 20.00
CA MET A 162 -10.97 11.49 19.42
C MET A 162 -11.43 12.78 20.10
N GLU A 163 -12.73 12.92 20.39
CA GLU A 163 -13.25 14.10 21.11
C GLU A 163 -12.72 14.16 22.54
N LYS A 164 -12.78 13.03 23.27
CA LYS A 164 -12.40 12.96 24.69
C LYS A 164 -10.90 13.19 24.92
N GLU A 165 -10.05 12.62 24.06
CA GLU A 165 -8.60 12.58 24.24
C GLU A 165 -7.84 13.56 23.32
N SER A 166 -8.54 14.55 22.74
CA SER A 166 -8.00 15.54 21.79
C SER A 166 -6.80 16.35 22.31
N ARG A 167 -6.69 16.52 23.64
CA ARG A 167 -5.59 17.23 24.30
C ARG A 167 -4.29 16.44 24.35
N THR A 168 -4.37 15.11 24.47
CA THR A 168 -3.22 14.23 24.72
C THR A 168 -2.85 13.39 23.51
N THR A 169 -3.77 13.22 22.56
CA THR A 169 -3.63 12.29 21.45
C THR A 169 -4.13 12.92 20.16
N ARG A 170 -3.32 12.84 19.11
CA ARG A 170 -3.64 13.24 17.75
C ARG A 170 -3.82 12.03 16.86
N PHE A 171 -4.80 12.11 15.99
CA PHE A 171 -5.16 11.03 15.09
C PHE A 171 -4.76 11.39 13.67
N CYS A 172 -4.15 10.43 12.97
CA CYS A 172 -3.92 10.49 11.55
C CYS A 172 -4.68 9.33 10.90
N LEU A 173 -5.73 9.66 10.14
CA LEU A 173 -6.51 8.70 9.38
C LEU A 173 -5.96 8.66 7.96
N ILE A 174 -5.65 7.48 7.44
CA ILE A 174 -5.24 7.27 6.05
C ILE A 174 -6.34 6.45 5.36
N CYS A 175 -6.80 6.91 4.20
CA CYS A 175 -7.75 6.18 3.38
C CYS A 175 -7.48 6.39 1.89
N ASN A 176 -8.09 5.57 1.03
CA ASN A 176 -8.09 5.85 -0.40
C ASN A 176 -9.30 6.71 -0.78
N TYR A 177 -10.45 6.42 -0.17
CA TYR A 177 -11.71 7.10 -0.46
C TYR A 177 -12.26 7.87 0.74
N ILE A 178 -12.30 9.20 0.64
CA ILE A 178 -12.88 10.06 1.69
C ILE A 178 -14.38 9.79 1.91
N SER A 179 -15.11 9.35 0.87
CA SER A 179 -16.55 9.04 0.94
C SER A 179 -16.89 7.83 1.81
N ARG A 180 -15.91 7.01 2.18
CA ARG A 180 -16.07 5.86 3.10
C ARG A 180 -15.92 6.27 4.57
N ILE A 181 -15.48 7.48 4.85
CA ILE A 181 -15.30 8.00 6.21
C ILE A 181 -16.54 8.81 6.60
N ILE A 182 -17.06 8.57 7.80
CA ILE A 182 -18.23 9.29 8.32
C ILE A 182 -17.92 10.79 8.49
N GLU A 183 -18.88 11.65 8.16
CA GLU A 183 -18.77 13.11 8.29
C GLU A 183 -18.33 13.61 9.68
N PRO A 184 -18.77 13.00 10.81
CA PRO A 184 -18.27 13.39 12.12
C PRO A 184 -16.76 13.24 12.32
N LEU A 185 -16.10 12.31 11.61
CA LEU A 185 -14.64 12.19 11.66
C LEU A 185 -13.97 13.20 10.74
N THR A 186 -14.46 13.32 9.50
CA THR A 186 -13.85 14.23 8.51
C THR A 186 -13.96 15.70 8.93
N SER A 187 -15.02 16.09 9.64
CA SER A 187 -15.18 17.45 10.20
C SER A 187 -14.18 17.80 11.30
N ARG A 188 -13.56 16.81 11.96
CA ARG A 188 -12.61 16.99 13.07
C ARG A 188 -11.14 16.85 12.64
N CYS A 189 -10.90 16.59 11.36
CA CYS A 189 -9.58 16.41 10.79
C CYS A 189 -9.29 17.45 9.70
N SER A 190 -8.06 17.92 9.65
CA SER A 190 -7.50 18.64 8.51
C SER A 190 -7.29 17.66 7.36
N LYS A 191 -7.93 17.94 6.23
CA LYS A 191 -7.99 17.07 5.06
C LYS A 191 -6.83 17.38 4.12
N PHE A 192 -6.03 16.38 3.79
CA PHE A 192 -4.93 16.49 2.85
C PHE A 192 -5.12 15.49 1.70
N ARG A 193 -5.20 16.04 0.49
CA ARG A 193 -5.36 15.25 -0.73
C ARG A 193 -4.00 14.90 -1.32
N PHE A 194 -3.72 13.61 -1.40
CA PHE A 194 -2.55 13.07 -2.07
C PHE A 194 -2.92 12.84 -3.54
N LYS A 195 -2.27 13.58 -4.42
CA LYS A 195 -2.43 13.43 -5.87
C LYS A 195 -1.50 12.31 -6.37
N PRO A 196 -1.84 11.62 -7.47
CA PRO A 196 -0.88 10.81 -8.20
C PRO A 196 0.40 11.60 -8.47
N LEU A 197 1.54 10.92 -8.42
CA LEU A 197 2.83 11.55 -8.68
C LEU A 197 2.96 11.87 -10.18
N ALA A 198 3.47 13.04 -10.52
CA ALA A 198 3.79 13.38 -11.90
C ALA A 198 4.87 12.43 -12.44
N ASN A 199 4.81 12.10 -13.73
CA ASN A 199 5.73 11.16 -14.37
C ASN A 199 7.20 11.56 -14.16
N GLN A 200 7.52 12.85 -14.31
CA GLN A 200 8.88 13.39 -14.10
C GLN A 200 9.44 13.09 -12.70
N ILE A 201 8.61 13.18 -11.66
CA ILE A 201 9.02 12.94 -10.28
C ILE A 201 9.23 11.44 -10.03
N GLN A 202 8.40 10.61 -10.65
CA GLN A 202 8.59 9.15 -10.59
C GLN A 202 9.90 8.76 -11.27
N GLU A 203 10.20 9.34 -12.43
CA GLU A 203 11.46 9.14 -13.14
C GLU A 203 12.65 9.53 -12.27
N GLU A 204 12.66 10.75 -11.70
CA GLU A 204 13.72 11.22 -10.81
C GLU A 204 13.95 10.26 -9.64
N ARG A 205 12.88 9.82 -8.99
CA ARG A 205 12.98 8.90 -7.86
C ARG A 205 13.43 7.49 -8.25
N LEU A 206 13.09 7.02 -9.44
CA LEU A 206 13.56 5.73 -9.95
C LEU A 206 15.04 5.80 -10.33
N LEU A 207 15.49 6.90 -10.95
CA LEU A 207 16.89 7.15 -11.27
C LEU A 207 17.76 7.17 -10.00
N ASP A 208 17.32 7.86 -8.95
CA ASP A 208 17.95 7.85 -7.63
C ASP A 208 18.17 6.42 -7.07
N ILE A 209 17.20 5.54 -7.28
CA ILE A 209 17.25 4.15 -6.80
C ILE A 209 18.20 3.33 -7.67
N CYS A 210 18.15 3.51 -8.99
CA CYS A 210 19.07 2.87 -9.92
C CYS A 210 20.53 3.20 -9.61
N ASP A 211 20.82 4.46 -9.32
CA ASP A 211 22.19 4.92 -8.99
C ASP A 211 22.67 4.32 -7.66
N LYS A 212 21.79 4.25 -6.65
CA LYS A 212 22.13 3.67 -5.33
C LYS A 212 22.33 2.15 -5.37
N GLU A 213 21.66 1.46 -6.28
CA GLU A 213 21.81 0.01 -6.48
C GLU A 213 22.83 -0.34 -7.59
N ASN A 214 23.46 0.68 -8.23
CA ASN A 214 24.37 0.52 -9.38
C ASN A 214 23.78 -0.33 -10.53
N LEU A 215 22.53 -0.05 -10.91
CA LEU A 215 21.87 -0.75 -12.01
C LEU A 215 22.23 -0.14 -13.36
N LYS A 216 22.36 -0.99 -14.38
CA LYS A 216 22.42 -0.55 -15.77
C LYS A 216 20.99 -0.50 -16.32
N TYR A 217 20.56 0.67 -16.77
CA TYR A 217 19.20 0.90 -17.27
C TYR A 217 19.22 1.71 -18.57
N SER A 218 18.26 1.42 -19.44
CA SER A 218 17.98 2.25 -20.61
C SER A 218 16.95 3.33 -20.26
N LYS A 219 16.96 4.48 -20.96
CA LYS A 219 15.98 5.56 -20.70
C LYS A 219 14.55 5.11 -20.99
N GLU A 220 14.40 4.27 -22.01
CA GLU A 220 13.13 3.67 -22.43
C GLU A 220 12.58 2.75 -21.33
N SER A 221 13.45 2.03 -20.61
CA SER A 221 13.03 1.16 -19.51
C SER A 221 12.39 1.93 -18.34
N ILE A 222 12.90 3.11 -18.00
CA ILE A 222 12.35 3.96 -16.94
C ILE A 222 11.01 4.56 -17.39
N ALA A 223 10.93 5.04 -18.64
CA ALA A 223 9.68 5.55 -19.21
C ALA A 223 8.60 4.45 -19.26
N ALA A 224 8.97 3.23 -19.63
CA ALA A 224 8.08 2.08 -19.62
C ALA A 224 7.61 1.72 -18.20
N LEU A 225 8.51 1.75 -17.20
CA LEU A 225 8.14 1.54 -15.80
C LEU A 225 7.10 2.56 -15.33
N VAL A 226 7.29 3.84 -15.65
CA VAL A 226 6.36 4.91 -15.26
C VAL A 226 5.00 4.73 -15.96
N ARG A 227 4.99 4.38 -17.25
CA ARG A 227 3.75 4.07 -17.99
C ARG A 227 2.98 2.94 -17.32
N VAL A 228 3.66 1.83 -17.03
CA VAL A 228 3.03 0.62 -16.47
C VAL A 228 2.63 0.80 -14.99
N SER A 229 3.21 1.79 -14.32
CA SER A 229 2.93 2.06 -12.90
C SER A 229 1.73 2.96 -12.67
N GLU A 230 1.21 3.67 -13.70
CA GLU A 230 -0.02 4.47 -13.65
C GLU A 230 -0.10 5.46 -12.46
N GLY A 231 1.04 6.00 -12.01
CA GLY A 231 1.06 6.92 -10.85
C GLY A 231 1.39 6.27 -9.50
N ASP A 232 1.52 4.94 -9.43
CA ASP A 232 1.87 4.20 -8.22
C ASP A 232 3.38 3.93 -8.13
N LEU A 233 4.08 4.71 -7.30
CA LEU A 233 5.52 4.56 -7.08
C LEU A 233 5.89 3.25 -6.40
N ARG A 234 5.01 2.67 -5.56
CA ARG A 234 5.27 1.37 -4.92
C ARG A 234 5.29 0.28 -5.98
N LYS A 235 4.35 0.32 -6.93
CA LYS A 235 4.30 -0.58 -8.09
C LYS A 235 5.57 -0.44 -8.93
N ALA A 236 5.97 0.80 -9.26
CA ALA A 236 7.19 1.09 -10.01
C ALA A 236 8.45 0.51 -9.38
N ILE A 237 8.67 0.76 -8.08
CA ILE A 237 9.85 0.27 -7.34
C ILE A 237 9.84 -1.26 -7.26
N THR A 238 8.66 -1.88 -7.12
CA THR A 238 8.53 -3.34 -7.07
C THR A 238 8.89 -3.98 -8.41
N PHE A 239 8.42 -3.40 -9.52
CA PHE A 239 8.80 -3.87 -10.86
C PHE A 239 10.28 -3.67 -11.15
N LEU A 240 10.84 -2.52 -10.78
CA LEU A 240 12.27 -2.26 -10.92
C LEU A 240 13.11 -3.27 -10.11
N GLN A 241 12.68 -3.59 -8.87
CA GLN A 241 13.36 -4.59 -8.04
C GLN A 241 13.28 -5.99 -8.66
N SER A 242 12.14 -6.38 -9.21
CA SER A 242 11.96 -7.65 -9.91
C SER A 242 12.83 -7.71 -11.17
N ALA A 243 12.89 -6.62 -11.94
CA ALA A 243 13.73 -6.50 -13.13
C ALA A 243 15.22 -6.63 -12.82
N ALA A 244 15.69 -5.96 -11.77
CA ALA A 244 17.07 -6.07 -11.33
C ALA A 244 17.44 -7.48 -10.86
N ARG A 245 16.51 -8.20 -10.21
CA ARG A 245 16.75 -9.57 -9.73
C ARG A 245 16.79 -10.61 -10.86
N LEU A 246 16.02 -10.39 -11.92
CA LEU A 246 15.99 -11.28 -13.09
C LEU A 246 17.16 -11.01 -14.03
N ASN A 247 17.61 -9.75 -14.14
CA ASN A 247 18.68 -9.33 -15.02
C ASN A 247 19.95 -8.93 -14.24
N VAL A 248 20.47 -9.83 -13.40
CA VAL A 248 21.61 -9.57 -12.50
C VAL A 248 22.86 -9.03 -13.22
N ASP A 249 23.06 -9.38 -14.50
CA ASP A 249 24.24 -8.99 -15.28
C ASP A 249 23.93 -8.24 -16.59
N LYS A 250 22.65 -7.95 -16.88
CA LYS A 250 22.21 -7.33 -18.14
C LYS A 250 21.55 -5.98 -17.88
N GLU A 251 21.69 -5.10 -18.87
CA GLU A 251 20.95 -3.83 -18.89
C GLU A 251 19.44 -4.09 -18.87
N ILE A 252 18.73 -3.35 -18.04
CA ILE A 252 17.26 -3.43 -17.98
C ILE A 252 16.71 -2.78 -19.25
N THR A 253 16.15 -3.60 -20.13
CA THR A 253 15.47 -3.16 -21.35
C THR A 253 13.97 -2.95 -21.12
N GLU A 254 13.33 -2.15 -21.97
CA GLU A 254 11.86 -1.98 -21.95
C GLU A 254 11.14 -3.32 -22.07
N SER A 255 11.60 -4.23 -22.95
CA SER A 255 11.00 -5.54 -23.14
C SER A 255 10.97 -6.35 -21.85
N ALA A 256 12.04 -6.32 -21.05
CA ALA A 256 12.09 -7.03 -19.78
C ALA A 256 11.12 -6.43 -18.75
N VAL A 257 10.94 -5.11 -18.76
CA VAL A 257 9.96 -4.44 -17.88
C VAL A 257 8.53 -4.85 -18.25
N ILE A 258 8.21 -4.81 -19.55
CA ILE A 258 6.90 -5.23 -20.06
C ILE A 258 6.68 -6.71 -19.79
N GLU A 259 7.70 -7.55 -19.97
CA GLU A 259 7.63 -8.97 -19.68
C GLU A 259 7.47 -9.22 -18.18
N ILE A 260 7.99 -8.39 -17.28
CA ILE A 260 7.80 -8.59 -15.83
C ILE A 260 6.42 -8.10 -15.37
N ALA A 261 5.99 -6.96 -15.90
CA ALA A 261 4.64 -6.48 -15.71
C ALA A 261 3.62 -7.45 -16.31
N GLY A 262 3.96 -8.07 -17.44
CA GLY A 262 3.28 -9.17 -18.11
C GLY A 262 3.31 -10.42 -17.26
N ASN A 263 4.46 -11.00 -16.94
CA ASN A 263 4.70 -12.22 -16.14
C ASN A 263 4.10 -12.21 -14.73
N MET A 264 3.93 -11.06 -14.08
CA MET A 264 3.12 -11.00 -12.85
C MET A 264 1.62 -11.26 -13.09
N VAL A 265 1.20 -11.25 -14.36
CA VAL A 265 -0.16 -11.35 -14.88
C VAL A 265 -0.32 -12.51 -15.91
N ASP A 266 0.74 -12.94 -16.60
CA ASP A 266 0.76 -13.83 -17.78
C ASP A 266 0.52 -15.32 -17.46
N GLU A 267 0.56 -15.75 -16.19
CA GLU A 267 0.08 -17.10 -15.83
C GLU A 267 -1.45 -17.14 -15.63
N GLY A 268 -2.17 -16.03 -15.84
CA GLY A 268 -3.63 -15.95 -15.77
C GLY A 268 -4.14 -14.52 -15.80
N TYR A 269 -4.14 -13.88 -16.98
CA TYR A 269 -4.62 -12.51 -17.11
C TYR A 269 -6.05 -12.38 -16.59
N ALA A 270 -6.20 -11.69 -15.47
CA ALA A 270 -7.51 -11.27 -15.00
C ALA A 270 -8.17 -10.46 -16.13
N ALA A 271 -9.43 -10.79 -16.44
CA ALA A 271 -10.18 -10.11 -17.50
C ALA A 271 -10.25 -8.58 -17.28
N THR A 272 -10.09 -8.12 -16.04
CA THR A 272 -9.99 -6.71 -15.66
C THR A 272 -8.76 -6.00 -16.26
N GLN A 273 -7.62 -6.68 -16.39
CA GLN A 273 -6.43 -6.10 -17.00
C GLN A 273 -6.59 -5.95 -18.50
N ILE A 274 -7.13 -6.99 -19.16
CA ILE A 274 -7.44 -6.95 -20.60
C ILE A 274 -8.44 -5.83 -20.89
N LEU A 275 -9.46 -5.69 -20.04
CA LEU A 275 -10.44 -4.61 -20.15
C LEU A 275 -9.78 -3.23 -20.08
N SER A 276 -8.83 -3.03 -19.17
CA SER A 276 -8.16 -1.74 -18.97
C SER A 276 -7.29 -1.36 -20.18
N GLN A 277 -6.50 -2.30 -20.71
CA GLN A 277 -5.67 -2.07 -21.90
C GLN A 277 -6.52 -1.82 -23.15
N LEU A 278 -7.62 -2.57 -23.29
CA LEU A 278 -8.55 -2.38 -24.39
C LEU A 278 -9.21 -0.99 -24.33
N HIS A 279 -9.50 -0.48 -23.13
CA HIS A 279 -10.11 0.84 -22.94
C HIS A 279 -9.19 1.95 -23.44
N GLU A 280 -7.90 1.90 -23.06
CA GLU A 280 -6.90 2.85 -23.55
C GLU A 280 -6.78 2.80 -25.08
N SER A 281 -6.73 1.59 -25.64
CA SER A 281 -6.64 1.39 -27.10
C SER A 281 -7.88 1.94 -27.83
N ILE A 282 -9.09 1.74 -27.30
CA ILE A 282 -10.35 2.22 -27.90
C ILE A 282 -10.45 3.75 -27.88
N ILE A 283 -9.91 4.40 -26.84
CA ILE A 283 -9.89 5.86 -26.77
C ILE A 283 -9.05 6.43 -27.92
N GLU A 284 -7.89 5.81 -28.19
CA GLU A 284 -6.96 6.22 -29.24
C GLU A 284 -7.42 5.84 -30.65
N TRP A 285 -8.23 4.79 -30.82
CA TRP A 285 -8.72 4.36 -32.14
C TRP A 285 -9.64 5.39 -32.82
N ASP A 286 -9.58 5.42 -34.16
CA ASP A 286 -10.41 6.28 -35.01
C ASP A 286 -11.82 5.68 -35.22
N LEU A 287 -12.59 5.64 -34.13
CA LEU A 287 -13.99 5.22 -34.10
C LEU A 287 -14.90 6.42 -33.91
N ASN A 288 -16.11 6.35 -34.44
CA ASN A 288 -17.11 7.40 -34.26
C ASN A 288 -17.57 7.48 -32.79
N ASP A 289 -17.93 8.66 -32.29
CA ASP A 289 -18.31 8.88 -30.89
C ASP A 289 -19.44 7.95 -30.43
N LYS A 290 -20.38 7.64 -31.33
CA LYS A 290 -21.48 6.70 -31.06
C LYS A 290 -20.98 5.28 -30.84
N GLN A 291 -19.99 4.83 -31.61
CA GLN A 291 -19.38 3.51 -31.46
C GLN A 291 -18.55 3.45 -30.18
N LYS A 292 -17.74 4.49 -29.91
CA LYS A 292 -16.97 4.61 -28.66
C LYS A 292 -17.89 4.57 -27.45
N SER A 293 -19.00 5.30 -27.47
CA SER A 293 -20.00 5.30 -26.39
C SER A 293 -20.61 3.91 -26.15
N ALA A 294 -21.01 3.21 -27.21
CA ALA A 294 -21.61 1.88 -27.09
C ALA A 294 -20.62 0.82 -26.56
N ILE A 295 -19.36 0.89 -27.01
CA ILE A 295 -18.31 -0.02 -26.55
C ILE A 295 -17.97 0.26 -25.09
N THR A 296 -17.72 1.52 -24.73
CA THR A 296 -17.36 1.92 -23.35
C THR A 296 -18.47 1.61 -22.34
N GLU A 297 -19.73 1.76 -22.72
CA GLU A 297 -20.87 1.34 -21.87
C GLU A 297 -20.83 -0.17 -21.61
N LYS A 298 -20.61 -0.99 -22.64
CA LYS A 298 -20.50 -2.44 -22.48
C LYS A 298 -19.30 -2.82 -21.62
N MET A 299 -18.18 -2.13 -21.78
CA MET A 299 -16.98 -2.33 -20.96
C MET A 299 -17.25 -2.06 -19.48
N ALA A 300 -17.99 -0.98 -19.16
CA ALA A 300 -18.35 -0.68 -17.77
C ALA A 300 -19.22 -1.77 -17.13
N VAL A 301 -20.18 -2.32 -17.88
CA VAL A 301 -21.01 -3.45 -17.43
C VAL A 301 -20.14 -4.68 -17.16
N VAL A 302 -19.24 -5.01 -18.09
CA VAL A 302 -18.32 -6.14 -17.94
C VAL A 302 -17.40 -5.95 -16.74
N SER A 303 -16.82 -4.75 -16.56
CA SER A 303 -15.99 -4.42 -15.39
C SER A 303 -16.71 -4.68 -14.07
N LYS A 304 -17.99 -4.30 -13.99
CA LYS A 304 -18.81 -4.53 -12.80
C LYS A 304 -19.06 -6.03 -12.59
N CYS A 305 -19.48 -6.76 -13.63
CA CYS A 305 -19.72 -8.19 -13.55
C CYS A 305 -18.46 -8.96 -13.10
N LEU A 306 -17.29 -8.61 -13.62
CA LEU A 306 -16.01 -9.18 -13.21
C LEU A 306 -15.73 -8.89 -11.72
N SER A 307 -16.02 -7.67 -11.26
CA SER A 307 -15.86 -7.28 -9.85
C SER A 307 -16.82 -8.03 -8.92
N ASP A 308 -18.02 -8.37 -9.40
CA ASP A 308 -19.01 -9.17 -8.69
C ASP A 308 -18.69 -10.69 -8.72
N GLY A 309 -17.61 -11.10 -9.38
CA GLY A 309 -17.15 -12.49 -9.46
C GLY A 309 -17.78 -13.32 -10.58
N ALA A 310 -18.25 -12.68 -11.66
CA ALA A 310 -18.73 -13.37 -12.84
C ALA A 310 -17.60 -14.07 -13.62
N ASP A 311 -17.97 -15.08 -14.42
CA ASP A 311 -17.04 -15.83 -15.26
C ASP A 311 -16.30 -14.93 -16.26
N GLU A 312 -14.98 -14.89 -16.16
CA GLU A 312 -14.12 -14.00 -16.93
C GLU A 312 -14.23 -14.23 -18.43
N TYR A 313 -14.28 -15.49 -18.85
CA TYR A 313 -14.32 -15.88 -20.25
C TYR A 313 -15.62 -15.44 -20.92
N LEU A 314 -16.77 -15.69 -20.28
CA LEU A 314 -18.08 -15.28 -20.80
C LEU A 314 -18.22 -13.76 -20.89
N GLN A 315 -17.71 -13.02 -19.90
CA GLN A 315 -17.78 -11.56 -19.91
C GLN A 315 -16.90 -10.97 -21.03
N MET A 316 -15.68 -11.49 -21.22
CA MET A 316 -14.81 -11.05 -22.31
C MET A 316 -15.36 -11.41 -23.68
N LEU A 317 -15.94 -12.61 -23.85
CA LEU A 317 -16.60 -13.00 -25.09
C LEU A 317 -17.78 -12.06 -25.42
N SER A 318 -18.57 -11.70 -24.41
CA SER A 318 -19.68 -10.74 -24.56
C SER A 318 -19.19 -9.36 -24.99
N LEU A 319 -18.07 -8.89 -24.44
CA LEU A 319 -17.45 -7.63 -24.83
C LEU A 319 -16.95 -7.66 -26.28
N CYS A 320 -16.18 -8.69 -26.64
CA CYS A 320 -15.67 -8.86 -28.00
C CYS A 320 -16.80 -8.89 -29.04
N SER A 321 -17.93 -9.52 -28.73
CA SER A 321 -19.10 -9.54 -29.61
C SER A 321 -19.64 -8.13 -29.89
N VAL A 322 -19.76 -7.28 -28.87
CA VAL A 322 -20.24 -5.89 -29.05
C VAL A 322 -19.23 -5.06 -29.83
N ILE A 323 -17.94 -5.22 -29.57
CA ILE A 323 -16.89 -4.53 -30.33
C ILE A 323 -16.95 -4.92 -31.80
N MET A 324 -17.07 -6.22 -32.11
CA MET A 324 -17.21 -6.71 -33.48
C MET A 324 -18.47 -6.16 -34.16
N GLN A 325 -19.60 -6.06 -33.44
CA GLN A 325 -20.84 -5.48 -33.97
C GLN A 325 -20.69 -3.98 -34.28
N GLN A 326 -20.01 -3.22 -33.42
CA GLN A 326 -19.80 -1.80 -33.64
C GLN A 326 -18.75 -1.54 -34.74
N ALA A 327 -17.73 -2.38 -34.84
CA ALA A 327 -16.70 -2.31 -35.88
C ALA A 327 -17.24 -2.74 -37.26
N SER A 328 -18.19 -3.68 -37.32
CA SER A 328 -18.79 -4.15 -38.58
C SER A 328 -19.85 -3.21 -39.16
N GLN A 329 -20.35 -2.26 -38.37
CA GLN A 329 -21.27 -1.21 -38.83
C GLN A 329 -20.59 -0.12 -39.68
N ASN A 330 -19.28 -0.25 -39.95
CA ASN A 330 -18.51 0.64 -40.83
C ASN A 330 -18.60 0.29 -42.34
N ASN A 331 -19.60 -0.50 -42.77
CA ASN A 331 -19.93 -0.69 -44.19
C ASN A 331 -21.21 0.04 -44.58
#